data_AF-A0A7S1TF89-F1
#
_entry.id   AF-A0A7S1TF89-F1
#
_cell.length_a   1.000
_cell.length_b   1.000
_cell.length_c   1.000
_cell.angle_alpha   90.00
_cell.angle_beta   90.00
_cell.angle_gamma   90.00
#
_symmetry.space_group_name_H-M   'P 1'
#
loop_
_entity.id
_entity.type
_entity.pdbx_description
1 polymer ?
#
loop_
_entity_poly.entity_id
_entity_poly.type
_entity_poly.pdbx_seq_one_letter_code
_entity_poly.pdbx_strand_id
1 'polypeptide(L)'
;AAYHHGEASLMSTIVGLAQDFVGSNNINLLVPAGQFGTRLQGGKDAASPRYIFTKLSPVSRVIYDELDDPLLESQDEEGLIIEPKWYCPIIPMVLVNGADGI
;
A
#
# COMPACT_ATOMS: atom_id res chain seq x y z
N ALA A 1 10.06 -15.56 2.41
CA ALA A 1 9.28 -14.37 1.98
C ALA A 1 8.79 -14.68 0.58
N ALA A 2 7.49 -14.55 0.32
CA ALA A 2 6.86 -14.90 -0.96
C ALA A 2 6.99 -13.79 -2.03
N TYR A 3 7.52 -12.62 -1.67
CA TYR A 3 7.78 -11.55 -2.63
C TYR A 3 9.19 -11.68 -3.24
N HIS A 4 9.26 -11.92 -4.55
CA HIS A 4 10.50 -12.31 -5.24
C HIS A 4 11.18 -11.21 -6.07
N HIS A 5 10.68 -9.97 -6.06
CA HIS A 5 11.15 -8.89 -6.96
C HIS A 5 12.07 -7.86 -6.28
N GLY A 6 12.68 -8.24 -5.17
CA GLY A 6 13.70 -7.44 -4.47
C GLY A 6 13.14 -6.34 -3.56
N GLU A 7 13.87 -6.04 -2.49
CA GLU A 7 13.41 -5.09 -1.46
C GLU A 7 13.27 -3.65 -1.97
N ALA A 8 14.05 -3.25 -2.97
CA ALA A 8 13.95 -1.91 -3.54
C ALA A 8 12.57 -1.64 -4.15
N SER A 9 12.03 -2.62 -4.87
CA SER A 9 10.67 -2.57 -5.44
C SER A 9 9.63 -2.51 -4.32
N LEU A 10 9.78 -3.35 -3.30
CA LEU A 10 8.87 -3.37 -2.14
C LEU A 10 8.86 -2.04 -1.39
N MET A 11 10.04 -1.47 -1.11
CA MET A 11 10.19 -0.18 -0.44
C MET A 11 9.55 0.95 -1.24
N SER A 12 9.75 0.97 -2.56
CA SER A 12 9.11 1.96 -3.44
C SER A 12 7.58 1.83 -3.43
N THR A 13 7.06 0.60 -3.44
CA THR A 13 5.61 0.35 -3.32
C THR A 13 5.06 0.84 -1.98
N ILE A 14 5.74 0.57 -0.87
CA ILE A 14 5.35 1.05 0.47
C ILE A 14 5.34 2.58 0.52
N VAL A 15 6.34 3.23 -0.07
CA VAL A 15 6.37 4.70 -0.16
C VAL A 15 5.18 5.22 -0.96
N GLY A 16 4.87 4.63 -2.12
CA GLY A 16 3.73 5.01 -2.95
C GLY A 16 2.38 4.85 -2.24
N LEU A 17 2.19 3.77 -1.46
CA LEU A 17 0.96 3.55 -0.68
C LEU A 17 0.77 4.55 0.47
N ALA A 18 1.84 5.18 0.94
CA ALA A 18 1.81 6.12 2.06
C ALA A 18 1.72 7.60 1.63
N GLN A 19 2.10 7.93 0.40
CA GLN A 19 2.09 9.30 -0.11
C GLN A 19 0.70 9.95 -0.04
N ASP A 20 0.65 11.21 0.40
CA ASP A 20 -0.57 11.98 0.66
C ASP A 20 -0.56 13.39 0.04
N PHE A 21 0.44 13.69 -0.82
CA PHE A 21 0.52 14.98 -1.48
C PHE A 21 -0.52 15.10 -2.61
N VAL A 22 -0.87 16.35 -2.98
CA VAL A 22 -1.86 16.64 -4.03
C VAL A 22 -1.50 15.94 -5.35
N GLY A 23 -2.38 15.06 -5.82
CA GLY A 23 -2.19 14.27 -7.05
C GLY A 23 -1.60 12.87 -6.82
N SER A 24 -1.40 12.45 -5.57
CA SER A 24 -1.08 11.06 -5.20
C SER A 24 -2.36 10.30 -4.78
N ASN A 25 -2.43 9.77 -3.55
CA ASN A 25 -3.59 9.03 -3.06
C ASN A 25 -4.65 9.98 -2.49
N ASN A 26 -5.92 9.78 -2.86
CA ASN A 26 -7.03 10.43 -2.17
C ASN A 26 -7.22 9.85 -0.75
N ILE A 27 -6.97 8.55 -0.58
CA ILE A 27 -6.91 7.88 0.72
C ILE A 27 -5.65 7.02 0.77
N ASN A 28 -4.63 7.47 1.49
CA ASN A 28 -3.42 6.69 1.75
C ASN A 28 -3.67 5.58 2.80
N LEU A 29 -3.37 4.34 2.44
CA LEU A 29 -3.57 3.17 3.31
C LEU A 29 -2.48 3.04 4.38
N LEU A 30 -1.37 3.74 4.19
CA LEU A 30 -0.22 3.78 5.07
C LEU A 30 0.05 5.22 5.53
N VAL A 31 0.46 5.39 6.78
CA VAL A 31 0.78 6.72 7.33
C VAL A 31 2.18 7.14 6.89
N PRO A 32 2.38 8.32 6.28
CA PRO A 32 3.71 8.81 5.91
C PRO A 32 4.43 9.42 7.12
N ALA A 33 4.95 8.59 8.03
CA ALA A 33 5.69 9.07 9.21
C ALA A 33 7.16 9.36 8.87
N GLY A 34 7.39 10.53 8.27
CA GLY A 34 8.70 10.98 7.79
C GLY A 34 8.56 11.73 6.47
N GLN A 35 9.65 11.81 5.70
CA GLN A 35 9.64 12.44 4.37
C GLN A 35 9.35 11.39 3.29
N PHE A 36 8.08 11.21 2.91
CA PHE A 36 7.62 10.27 1.87
C PHE A 36 7.58 10.89 0.46
N GLY A 37 8.10 12.10 0.33
CA GLY A 37 8.13 12.86 -0.91
C GLY A 37 6.97 13.83 -0.99
N THR A 38 7.11 14.81 -1.87
CA THR A 38 6.18 15.93 -1.98
C THR A 38 5.76 16.16 -3.42
N ARG A 39 4.74 17.00 -3.60
CA ARG A 39 4.31 17.44 -4.93
C ARG A 39 5.40 18.17 -5.72
N LEU A 40 6.47 18.67 -5.08
CA LEU A 40 7.52 19.43 -5.74
C LEU A 40 8.27 18.58 -6.79
N GLN A 41 8.50 17.29 -6.48
CA GLN A 41 9.14 16.35 -7.40
C GLN A 41 8.27 15.12 -7.68
N GLY A 42 6.97 15.20 -7.40
CA GLY A 42 6.04 14.08 -7.59
C GLY A 42 6.45 12.85 -6.77
N GLY A 43 6.89 13.05 -5.53
CA GLY A 43 7.27 11.97 -4.63
C GLY A 43 8.71 11.46 -4.77
N LYS A 44 9.46 11.90 -5.79
CA LYS A 44 10.86 11.48 -6.01
C LYS A 44 11.84 12.02 -4.97
N ASP A 45 11.42 13.03 -4.23
CA ASP A 45 12.13 13.65 -3.10
C ASP A 45 11.86 12.93 -1.77
N ALA A 46 11.34 11.70 -1.80
CA ALA A 46 11.25 10.84 -0.63
C ALA A 46 12.64 10.58 -0.03
N ALA A 47 12.73 10.56 1.30
CA ALA A 47 13.94 10.19 2.00
C ALA A 47 14.22 8.68 1.85
N SER A 48 15.45 8.28 2.14
CA SER A 48 15.82 6.87 2.12
C SER A 48 14.88 6.03 3.02
N PRO A 49 14.42 4.85 2.56
CA PRO A 49 13.51 3.98 3.32
C PRO A 49 13.99 3.63 4.74
N ARG A 50 15.29 3.74 5.00
CA ARG A 50 15.91 3.49 6.31
C ARG A 50 15.60 4.56 7.36
N TYR A 51 15.16 5.74 6.94
CA TYR A 51 14.95 6.91 7.81
C TYR A 51 13.48 7.35 7.91
N ILE A 52 12.58 6.60 7.28
CA ILE A 52 11.15 6.88 7.28
C ILE A 52 10.39 5.68 7.83
N PHE A 53 9.28 5.96 8.50
CA PHE A 53 8.49 4.95 9.18
C PHE A 53 7.07 4.97 8.64
N THR A 54 6.38 3.84 8.75
CA THR A 54 4.98 3.78 8.41
C THR A 54 4.25 2.78 9.28
N LYS A 55 2.92 2.85 9.24
CA LYS A 55 1.98 1.95 9.88
C LYS A 55 0.68 2.00 9.08
N LEU A 56 -0.20 1.02 9.30
CA LEU A 56 -1.55 1.09 8.75
C LEU A 56 -2.25 2.38 9.20
N SER A 57 -2.84 3.09 8.25
CA SER A 57 -3.75 4.18 8.54
C SER A 57 -4.98 3.63 9.29
N PRO A 58 -5.54 4.35 10.28
CA PRO A 58 -6.76 3.90 10.96
C PRO A 58 -7.92 3.63 10.00
N VAL A 59 -7.97 4.34 8.87
CA VAL A 59 -9.00 4.15 7.84
C VAL A 59 -8.86 2.83 7.09
N SER A 60 -7.66 2.23 7.06
CA SER A 60 -7.41 1.02 6.27
C SER A 60 -8.24 -0.17 6.76
N ARG A 61 -8.40 -0.36 8.07
CA ARG A 61 -9.27 -1.40 8.63
C ARG A 61 -10.76 -1.05 8.63
N VAL A 62 -11.11 0.21 8.35
CA VAL A 62 -12.48 0.59 8.03
C VAL A 62 -12.79 0.25 6.58
N ILE A 63 -11.82 0.43 5.67
CA ILE A 63 -11.98 0.13 4.24
C ILE A 63 -11.97 -1.38 4.00
N TYR A 64 -11.06 -2.09 4.67
CA TYR A 64 -10.88 -3.54 4.61
C TYR A 64 -11.23 -4.15 5.96
N ASP A 65 -12.51 -4.47 6.15
CA ASP A 65 -13.04 -4.98 7.41
C ASP A 65 -12.41 -6.34 7.76
N GLU A 66 -11.97 -6.50 9.01
CA GLU A 66 -11.35 -7.75 9.49
C GLU A 66 -12.35 -8.92 9.49
N LEU A 67 -13.66 -8.64 9.51
CA LEU A 67 -14.70 -9.65 9.39
C LEU A 67 -14.76 -10.30 8.01
N ASP A 68 -14.24 -9.62 6.97
CA ASP A 68 -14.19 -10.15 5.61
C ASP A 68 -12.93 -11.00 5.37
N ASP A 69 -11.88 -10.87 6.19
CA ASP A 69 -10.60 -11.59 6.03
C ASP A 69 -10.79 -13.13 5.86
N PRO A 70 -11.67 -13.83 6.63
CA PRO A 70 -11.90 -15.27 6.47
C PRO A 70 -12.66 -15.67 5.19
N LEU A 71 -13.29 -14.71 4.50
CA LEU A 71 -14.09 -14.94 3.29
C LEU A 71 -13.23 -14.87 2.01
N LEU A 72 -12.00 -14.39 2.12
CA LEU A 72 -11.11 -14.18 0.98
C LEU A 72 -10.49 -15.49 0.48
N GLU A 73 -10.29 -15.57 -0.83
CA GLU A 73 -9.59 -16.69 -1.47
C GLU A 73 -8.07 -16.56 -1.20
N SER A 74 -7.57 -17.31 -0.22
CA SER A 74 -6.14 -17.38 0.11
C SER A 74 -5.33 -18.08 -0.99
N GLN A 75 -4.09 -17.67 -1.18
CA GLN A 75 -3.16 -18.30 -2.13
C GLN A 75 -2.09 -19.11 -1.37
N ASP A 76 -1.54 -20.14 -2.02
CA ASP A 76 -0.46 -20.97 -1.51
C ASP A 76 0.75 -20.90 -2.44
N GLU A 77 1.92 -20.64 -1.87
CA GLU A 77 3.20 -20.71 -2.57
C GLU A 77 4.16 -21.62 -1.78
N GLU A 78 4.51 -22.77 -2.36
CA GLU A 78 5.41 -23.75 -1.73
C GLU A 78 4.98 -24.20 -0.32
N GLY A 79 3.67 -24.26 -0.05
CA GLY A 79 3.12 -24.62 1.26
C GLY A 79 3.03 -23.46 2.26
N LEU A 80 3.34 -22.24 1.83
CA LEU A 80 3.12 -21.01 2.59
C LEU A 80 1.82 -20.34 2.12
N ILE A 81 0.91 -20.08 3.05
CA ILE A 81 -0.25 -19.22 2.78
C ILE A 81 0.23 -17.77 2.64
N ILE A 82 -0.08 -17.15 1.51
CA ILE A 82 0.31 -15.76 1.18
C ILE A 82 -0.93 -14.86 1.11
N GLU A 83 -0.79 -13.64 0.58
CA GLU A 83 -1.91 -12.71 0.42
C GLU A 83 -3.08 -13.32 -0.38
N PRO A 84 -4.33 -12.89 -0.10
CA PRO A 84 -5.47 -13.32 -0.88
C PRO A 84 -5.36 -12.82 -2.33
N LYS A 85 -6.09 -13.47 -3.23
CA LYS A 85 -6.14 -13.11 -4.65
C LYS A 85 -6.57 -11.65 -4.88
N TRP A 86 -7.47 -11.16 -4.04
CA TRP A 86 -7.82 -9.75 -3.89
C TRP A 86 -8.49 -9.53 -2.53
N TYR A 87 -8.43 -8.30 -2.04
CA TYR A 87 -9.24 -7.86 -0.91
C TYR A 87 -10.60 -7.33 -1.37
N CYS A 88 -11.59 -7.33 -0.48
CA CYS A 88 -12.94 -6.83 -0.73
C CYS A 88 -13.19 -5.53 0.07
N PRO A 89 -12.80 -4.35 -0.45
CA PRO A 89 -13.03 -3.10 0.28
C PRO A 89 -14.51 -2.71 0.28
N ILE A 90 -14.96 -1.99 1.31
CA ILE A 90 -16.34 -1.48 1.41
C ILE A 90 -16.68 -0.41 0.34
N ILE A 91 -15.66 0.14 -0.32
CA ILE A 91 -15.77 1.09 -1.44
C ILE A 91 -14.79 0.71 -2.56
N PRO A 92 -15.06 1.05 -3.84
CA PRO A 92 -14.19 0.69 -4.95
C PRO A 92 -12.87 1.49 -4.93
N MET A 93 -11.86 0.98 -4.23
CA MET A 93 -10.57 1.66 -4.03
C MET A 93 -9.81 1.99 -5.32
N VAL A 94 -10.02 1.22 -6.38
CA VAL A 94 -9.49 1.51 -7.73
C VAL A 94 -9.95 2.87 -8.27
N LEU A 95 -11.17 3.31 -7.92
CA LEU A 95 -11.67 4.64 -8.31
C LEU A 95 -11.20 5.73 -7.34
N VAL A 96 -10.96 5.37 -6.07
CA VAL A 96 -10.52 6.30 -5.03
C VAL A 96 -9.10 6.78 -5.30
N ASN A 97 -8.15 5.86 -5.47
CA ASN A 97 -6.74 6.19 -5.67
C ASN A 97 -6.29 6.11 -7.14
N GLY A 98 -7.19 5.73 -8.05
CA GLY A 98 -6.83 5.46 -9.44
C GLY A 98 -6.03 4.16 -9.59
N ALA A 99 -5.58 3.91 -10.81
CA ALA A 99 -4.62 2.87 -11.15
C ALA A 99 -3.80 3.34 -12.36
N ASP A 100 -2.48 3.10 -12.31
CA ASP A 100 -1.55 3.39 -13.41
C ASP A 100 -0.65 2.17 -13.61
N GLY A 101 -0.48 1.76 -14.87
CA GLY A 101 0.22 0.55 -15.27
C GLY A 101 0.39 0.51 -16.79
N ILE A 102 1.55 0.03 -17.24
CA ILE A 102 1.96 -0.03 -18.66
C ILE A 102 2.08 -1.48 -19.09
#